data_AF-A0A7S3TJE0-F1
#
_entry.id   AF-A0A7S3TJE0-F1
#
_cell.length_a   1.000
_cell.length_b   1.000
_cell.length_c   1.000
_cell.angle_alpha   90.00
_cell.angle_beta   90.00
_cell.angle_gamma   90.00
#
_symmetry.space_group_name_H-M   'P 1'
#
loop_
_entity.id
_entity.type
_entity.pdbx_description
1 polymer ?
#
loop_
_entity_poly.entity_id
_entity_poly.type
_entity_poly.pdbx_seq_one_letter_code
_entity_poly.pdbx_strand_id
1 'polypeptide(L)'
;SFYKTASLLAAACRASAVLTGTVSEVCDVMYSYGFYLGIAFQIADDILDFTATGQELGKPICQDLAEGNLTAPVILCLQGNDDLGLKPAPGSVELRVLIQRRFAHDRDLERAQELVRDGN
;
A
#
# COMPACT_ATOMS: atom_id res chain seq x y z
N SER A 1 0.21 -5.28 -7.67
CA SER A 1 0.16 -3.88 -8.16
C SER A 1 1.45 -3.08 -7.91
N PHE A 2 2.24 -3.39 -6.87
CA PHE A 2 3.46 -2.66 -6.43
C PHE A 2 4.36 -2.10 -7.54
N TYR A 3 4.70 -2.90 -8.56
CA TYR A 3 5.55 -2.45 -9.66
C TYR A 3 4.85 -1.56 -10.68
N LYS A 4 3.51 -1.49 -10.75
CA LYS A 4 2.81 -0.68 -11.76
C LYS A 4 3.11 0.81 -11.57
N THR A 5 3.00 1.29 -10.33
CA THR A 5 3.13 2.72 -10.00
C THR A 5 4.60 3.13 -10.10
N ALA A 6 5.50 2.34 -9.51
CA ALA A 6 6.94 2.61 -9.57
C ALA A 6 7.54 2.47 -10.96
N SER A 7 7.12 1.49 -11.78
CA SER A 7 7.62 1.36 -13.15
C SER A 7 7.18 2.53 -14.03
N LEU A 8 5.96 3.01 -13.87
CA LEU A 8 5.46 4.19 -14.60
C LEU A 8 6.26 5.44 -14.25
N LEU A 9 6.47 5.72 -12.96
CA LEU A 9 7.26 6.87 -12.49
C LEU A 9 8.72 6.76 -12.92
N ALA A 10 9.33 5.58 -12.78
CA ALA A 10 10.69 5.32 -13.24
C ALA A 10 10.85 5.57 -14.75
N ALA A 11 9.90 5.07 -15.56
CA ALA A 11 9.89 5.28 -17.00
C ALA A 11 9.71 6.76 -17.37
N ALA A 12 8.82 7.49 -16.69
CA ALA A 12 8.60 8.91 -16.93
C ALA A 12 9.85 9.76 -16.61
N CYS A 13 10.50 9.50 -15.48
CA CYS A 13 11.75 10.17 -15.09
C CYS A 13 12.88 9.87 -16.08
N ARG A 14 13.04 8.60 -16.49
CA ARG A 14 14.03 8.21 -17.50
C ARG A 14 13.74 8.85 -18.87
N ALA A 15 12.50 8.86 -19.31
CA ALA A 15 12.10 9.44 -20.59
C ALA A 15 12.44 10.94 -20.64
N SER A 16 12.22 11.66 -19.54
CA SER A 16 12.56 13.08 -19.42
C SER A 16 14.07 13.31 -19.61
N ALA A 17 14.92 12.47 -19.02
CA ALA A 17 16.37 12.54 -19.20
C ALA A 17 16.78 12.26 -20.66
N VAL A 18 16.24 11.19 -21.26
CA VAL A 18 16.51 10.82 -22.66
C VAL A 18 16.16 11.96 -23.62
N LEU A 19 15.02 12.62 -23.43
CA LEU A 19 14.57 13.73 -24.29
C LEU A 19 15.47 14.96 -24.23
N THR A 20 16.20 15.15 -23.11
CA THR A 20 17.16 16.26 -22.96
C THR A 20 18.54 15.95 -23.52
N GLY A 21 18.76 14.75 -24.08
CA GLY A 21 20.04 14.35 -24.68
C GLY A 21 21.15 14.10 -23.66
N THR A 22 20.81 13.81 -22.39
CA THR A 22 21.80 13.51 -21.34
C THR A 22 22.47 12.15 -21.53
N VAL A 23 23.63 11.97 -20.90
CA VAL A 23 24.38 10.70 -20.90
C VAL A 23 23.63 9.56 -20.20
N SER A 24 23.97 8.31 -20.53
CA SER A 24 23.26 7.11 -20.07
C SER A 24 23.20 7.01 -18.55
N GLU A 25 24.27 7.38 -17.86
CA GLU A 25 24.37 7.34 -16.41
C GLU A 25 23.28 8.21 -15.74
N VAL A 26 23.00 9.39 -16.31
CA VAL A 26 21.96 10.29 -15.81
C VAL A 26 20.57 9.67 -16.01
N CYS A 27 20.34 9.02 -17.15
CA CYS A 27 19.09 8.32 -17.42
C CYS A 27 18.82 7.20 -16.39
N ASP A 28 19.85 6.46 -16.00
CA ASP A 28 19.73 5.35 -15.05
C ASP A 28 19.56 5.85 -13.61
N VAL A 29 20.20 6.97 -13.25
CA VAL A 29 19.95 7.68 -11.98
C VAL A 29 18.51 8.17 -11.92
N MET A 30 18.00 8.79 -12.99
CA MET A 30 16.62 9.29 -13.06
C MET A 30 15.60 8.15 -13.02
N TYR A 31 15.89 7.01 -13.66
CA TYR A 31 15.07 5.82 -13.54
C TYR A 31 14.99 5.35 -12.08
N SER A 32 16.13 5.23 -11.41
CA SER A 32 16.22 4.79 -10.02
C SER A 32 15.46 5.75 -9.08
N TYR A 33 15.60 7.05 -9.30
CA TYR A 33 14.84 8.07 -8.58
C TYR A 33 13.33 7.86 -8.73
N GLY A 34 12.82 7.76 -9.97
CA GLY A 34 11.39 7.56 -10.21
C GLY A 34 10.87 6.24 -9.63
N PHE A 35 11.69 5.19 -9.64
CA PHE A 35 11.37 3.91 -9.02
C PHE A 35 11.16 4.05 -7.51
N TYR A 36 12.14 4.58 -6.78
CA TYR A 36 12.04 4.74 -5.33
C TYR A 36 10.94 5.73 -4.93
N LEU A 37 10.75 6.79 -5.70
CA LEU A 37 9.65 7.73 -5.50
C LEU A 37 8.30 7.00 -5.63
N GLY A 38 8.12 6.16 -6.64
CA GLY A 38 6.88 5.42 -6.82
C GLY A 38 6.63 4.36 -5.75
N ILE A 39 7.68 3.74 -5.21
CA ILE A 39 7.56 2.88 -4.03
C ILE A 39 7.08 3.68 -2.82
N ALA A 40 7.73 4.81 -2.53
CA ALA A 40 7.36 5.68 -1.41
C ALA A 40 5.92 6.20 -1.56
N PHE A 41 5.51 6.55 -2.77
CA PHE A 41 4.15 6.98 -3.07
C PHE A 41 3.13 5.89 -2.75
N GLN A 42 3.36 4.64 -3.15
CA GLN A 42 2.43 3.55 -2.87
C GLN A 42 2.34 3.25 -1.36
N ILE A 43 3.45 3.33 -0.63
CA ILE A 43 3.42 3.16 0.83
C ILE A 43 2.56 4.25 1.47
N ALA A 44 2.71 5.51 1.05
CA ALA A 44 1.90 6.61 1.55
C ALA A 44 0.41 6.45 1.19
N ASP A 45 0.10 6.04 -0.04
CA ASP A 45 -1.25 5.77 -0.54
C ASP A 45 -1.94 4.65 0.27
N ASP A 46 -1.24 3.53 0.48
CA ASP A 46 -1.71 2.41 1.30
C ASP A 46 -1.99 2.82 2.76
N ILE A 47 -1.18 3.72 3.34
CA ILE A 47 -1.40 4.25 4.70
C ILE A 47 -2.58 5.22 4.72
N LEU A 48 -2.70 6.08 3.72
CA LEU A 48 -3.80 7.05 3.62
C LEU A 48 -5.15 6.34 3.48
N ASP A 49 -5.24 5.25 2.73
CA ASP A 49 -6.46 4.44 2.59
C ASP A 49 -7.02 3.95 3.95
N PHE A 50 -6.15 3.77 4.96
CA PHE A 50 -6.54 3.35 6.31
C PHE A 50 -6.68 4.47 7.34
N THR A 51 -5.98 5.60 7.14
CA THR A 51 -5.85 6.64 8.17
C THR A 51 -6.69 7.88 7.91
N ALA A 52 -6.98 8.20 6.65
CA ALA A 52 -7.71 9.40 6.31
C ALA A 52 -9.22 9.25 6.57
N THR A 53 -9.85 10.35 6.95
CA THR A 53 -11.29 10.40 7.14
C THR A 53 -12.00 10.47 5.79
N GLY A 54 -13.25 9.99 5.71
CA GLY A 54 -14.02 10.01 4.45
C GLY A 54 -14.21 11.41 3.86
N GLN A 55 -14.03 12.47 4.66
CA GLN A 55 -14.03 13.87 4.20
C GLN A 55 -12.72 14.30 3.52
N GLU A 56 -11.57 13.70 3.85
CA GLU A 56 -10.25 14.07 3.32
C GLU A 56 -9.94 13.36 1.99
N LEU A 57 -10.47 12.15 1.78
CA LEU A 57 -10.23 11.34 0.57
C LEU A 57 -11.31 11.48 -0.51
N GLY A 58 -12.50 11.99 -0.17
CA GLY A 58 -13.63 12.05 -1.10
C GLY A 58 -14.14 10.67 -1.57
N LYS A 59 -13.79 9.60 -0.84
CA LYS A 59 -14.07 8.19 -1.12
C LYS A 59 -14.38 7.41 0.16
N PRO A 60 -15.00 6.22 0.08
CA PRO A 60 -15.13 5.31 1.22
C PRO A 60 -13.75 4.93 1.76
N ILE A 61 -13.60 4.88 3.08
CA ILE A 61 -12.34 4.52 3.77
C ILE A 61 -12.06 3.01 3.57
N CYS A 62 -10.79 2.63 3.46
CA CYS A 62 -10.30 1.27 3.22
C CYS A 62 -10.90 0.64 1.96
N GLN A 63 -10.86 1.39 0.85
CA GLN A 63 -11.40 0.94 -0.42
C GLN A 63 -10.62 -0.29 -0.93
N ASP A 64 -9.30 -0.34 -0.73
CA ASP A 64 -8.50 -1.48 -1.16
C ASP A 64 -8.93 -2.76 -0.44
N LEU A 65 -9.17 -2.67 0.87
CA LEU A 65 -9.66 -3.80 1.66
C LEU A 65 -11.05 -4.25 1.18
N ALA A 66 -11.94 -3.31 0.86
CA ALA A 66 -13.28 -3.59 0.34
C ALA A 66 -13.24 -4.30 -1.02
N GLU A 67 -12.27 -3.97 -1.88
CA GLU A 67 -12.03 -4.60 -3.17
C GLU A 67 -11.28 -5.96 -3.04
N GLY A 68 -10.86 -6.32 -1.82
CA GLY A 68 -10.09 -7.54 -1.54
C GLY A 68 -8.59 -7.40 -1.84
N ASN A 69 -8.11 -6.18 -2.08
CA ASN A 69 -6.69 -5.87 -2.21
C ASN A 69 -6.08 -5.74 -0.81
N LEU A 70 -5.20 -6.68 -0.46
CA LEU A 70 -4.48 -6.63 0.81
C LEU A 70 -3.20 -5.80 0.65
N THR A 71 -3.19 -4.60 1.23
CA THR A 71 -2.06 -3.66 1.22
C THR A 71 -1.18 -3.79 2.47
N ALA A 72 -0.08 -3.02 2.53
CA ALA A 72 0.94 -3.16 3.57
C ALA A 72 0.38 -3.16 5.02
N PRO A 73 -0.55 -2.27 5.43
CA PRO A 73 -1.09 -2.27 6.79
C PRO A 73 -1.75 -3.60 7.18
N VAL A 74 -2.49 -4.21 6.26
CA VAL A 74 -3.19 -5.49 6.48
C VAL A 74 -2.18 -6.63 6.59
N ILE A 75 -1.19 -6.66 5.71
CA ILE A 75 -0.14 -7.69 5.69
C ILE A 75 0.67 -7.66 6.99
N LEU A 76 1.06 -6.46 7.44
CA LEU A 76 1.78 -6.27 8.70
C LEU A 76 0.96 -6.72 9.90
N CYS A 77 -0.33 -6.37 9.95
CA CYS A 77 -1.24 -6.86 11.00
C CYS A 77 -1.32 -8.40 11.02
N LEU A 78 -1.33 -9.05 9.86
CA LEU A 78 -1.45 -10.51 9.72
C LEU A 78 -0.19 -11.32 10.03
N GLN A 79 0.98 -10.75 9.75
CA GLN A 79 2.27 -11.48 9.74
C GLN A 79 3.29 -10.92 10.71
N GLY A 80 3.17 -9.65 11.12
CA GLY A 80 4.27 -8.94 11.75
C GLY A 80 5.46 -8.76 10.80
N ASN A 81 6.60 -8.40 11.38
CA ASN A 81 7.89 -8.30 10.74
C ASN A 81 8.98 -8.43 11.81
N ASP A 82 9.68 -9.57 11.84
CA ASP A 82 10.70 -9.87 12.85
C ASP A 82 11.89 -8.89 12.79
N ASP A 83 12.31 -8.47 11.59
CA ASP A 83 13.40 -7.50 11.40
C ASP A 83 13.07 -6.13 11.99
N LEU A 84 11.78 -5.78 12.03
CA LEU A 84 11.25 -4.57 12.65
C LEU A 84 10.76 -4.78 14.09
N GLY A 85 10.89 -6.00 14.64
CA GLY A 85 10.38 -6.35 15.97
C GLY A 85 8.85 -6.33 16.09
N LEU A 86 8.14 -6.32 14.96
CA LEU A 86 6.69 -6.30 14.89
C LEU A 86 6.17 -7.74 14.94
N LYS A 87 5.27 -8.05 15.88
CA LYS A 87 4.58 -9.34 15.91
C LYS A 87 3.25 -9.22 15.16
N PRO A 88 2.65 -10.34 14.69
CA PRO A 88 1.26 -10.33 14.24
C PRO A 88 0.37 -9.68 15.31
N ALA A 89 -0.57 -8.85 14.89
CA ALA A 89 -1.47 -8.19 15.81
C ALA A 89 -2.32 -9.23 16.57
N PRO A 90 -2.79 -8.93 17.80
CA PRO A 90 -3.65 -9.83 18.56
C PRO A 90 -4.91 -10.28 17.78
N GLY A 91 -5.45 -9.40 16.93
CA GLY A 91 -6.60 -9.65 16.07
C GLY A 91 -6.31 -10.39 14.76
N SER A 92 -5.05 -10.78 14.49
CA SER A 92 -4.64 -11.35 13.20
C SER A 92 -5.38 -12.64 12.83
N VAL A 93 -5.74 -13.48 13.80
CA VAL A 93 -6.52 -14.71 13.56
C VAL A 93 -7.93 -14.37 13.11
N GLU A 94 -8.60 -13.43 13.78
CA GLU A 94 -9.93 -12.96 13.41
C GLU A 94 -9.91 -12.32 12.01
N LEU A 95 -8.93 -11.47 11.75
CA LEU A 95 -8.74 -10.81 10.45
C LEU A 95 -8.58 -11.83 9.31
N ARG A 96 -7.85 -12.95 9.53
CA ARG A 96 -7.75 -14.04 8.54
C ARG A 96 -9.10 -14.66 8.22
N VAL A 97 -9.95 -14.87 9.22
CA VAL A 97 -11.28 -15.44 9.02
C VAL A 97 -12.15 -14.50 8.19
N LEU A 98 -12.13 -13.19 8.48
CA LEU A 98 -12.86 -12.17 7.72
C LEU A 98 -12.43 -12.14 6.24
N ILE A 99 -11.11 -12.17 6.00
CA ILE A 99 -10.53 -12.20 4.65
C ILE A 99 -10.90 -13.49 3.92
N GLN A 100 -10.79 -14.66 4.57
CA GLN A 100 -11.09 -15.96 3.96
C GLN A 100 -12.54 -16.08 3.52
N ARG A 101 -13.48 -15.51 4.28
CA ARG A 101 -14.89 -15.44 3.89
C ARG A 101 -15.22 -14.26 2.98
N ARG A 102 -14.21 -13.54 2.47
CA ARG A 102 -14.34 -12.40 1.55
C ARG A 102 -15.33 -11.34 2.02
N PHE A 103 -15.34 -11.08 3.33
CA PHE A 103 -16.24 -10.11 3.94
C PHE A 103 -17.73 -10.34 3.61
N ALA A 104 -18.16 -11.60 3.48
CA ALA A 104 -19.50 -11.96 2.99
C ALA A 104 -20.66 -11.63 3.95
N HIS A 105 -20.37 -11.26 5.21
CA HIS A 105 -21.41 -10.92 6.19
C HIS A 105 -21.45 -9.42 6.48
N ASP A 106 -22.60 -8.96 6.96
CA ASP A 106 -22.77 -7.60 7.43
C ASP A 106 -21.68 -7.25 8.46
N ARG A 107 -21.08 -6.08 8.29
CA ARG A 107 -20.04 -5.51 9.16
C ARG A 107 -18.69 -6.22 9.13
N ASP A 108 -18.47 -7.20 8.27
CA ASP A 108 -17.16 -7.87 8.13
C ASP A 108 -16.04 -6.89 7.78
N LEU A 109 -16.32 -5.98 6.86
CA LEU A 109 -15.37 -4.97 6.42
C LEU A 109 -15.07 -3.98 7.54
N GLU A 110 -16.09 -3.49 8.24
CA GLU A 110 -15.96 -2.59 9.39
C GLU A 110 -15.10 -3.23 10.49
N ARG A 111 -15.37 -4.51 10.80
CA ARG A 111 -14.61 -5.24 11.80
C ARG A 111 -13.14 -5.43 11.37
N ALA A 112 -12.91 -5.74 10.10
CA ALA A 112 -11.54 -5.86 9.58
C ALA A 112 -10.78 -4.53 9.66
N GLN A 113 -11.45 -3.40 9.40
CA GLN A 113 -10.87 -2.07 9.55
C GLN A 113 -10.49 -1.76 11.00
N GLU A 114 -11.37 -2.07 11.96
CA GLU A 114 -11.07 -1.92 13.40
C GLU A 114 -9.82 -2.73 13.79
N LEU A 115 -9.76 -4.00 13.39
CA LEU A 115 -8.63 -4.88 13.72
C LEU A 115 -7.29 -4.38 13.15
N VAL A 116 -7.29 -3.76 11.97
CA VAL A 116 -6.08 -3.21 11.35
C VAL A 116 -5.70 -1.86 11.97
N ARG A 117 -6.68 -1.03 12.40
CA ARG A 117 -6.39 0.21 13.13
C ARG A 117 -5.88 -0.03 14.54
N ASP A 118 -6.48 -0.96 15.27
CA ASP A 118 -6.14 -1.26 16.68
C ASP A 118 -4.89 -2.15 16.81
N GLY A 119 -4.47 -2.79 15.71
CA GLY A 119 -3.33 -3.71 15.65
C GLY A 119 -1.98 -3.05 15.35
N ASN A 120 -1.97 -1.76 15.02
CA ASN A 120 -0.77 -0.93 14.78
C ASN A 120 -0.53 0.01 15.96
#